data_AF-A0A3P6HRR1-F1
#
_entry.id   AF-A0A3P6HRR1-F1
#
_cell.length_a   1.000
_cell.length_b   1.000
_cell.length_c   1.000
_cell.angle_alpha   90.00
_cell.angle_beta   90.00
_cell.angle_gamma   90.00
#
_symmetry.space_group_name_H-M   'P 1'
#
loop_
_entity.id
_entity.type
_entity.pdbx_description
1 polymer ?
#
loop_
_entity_poly.entity_id
_entity_poly.type
_entity_poly.pdbx_seq_one_letter_code
_entity_poly.pdbx_strand_id
1 'polypeptide(L)'
;MEASGPDGFENVMDKMQQEMKCCGGVGPSDWRKPPASCCPDGKASCSDPHPVGCAQALHDVLESYTWAVAIFVILLCLIELGAIVSAFGLARKQTEAV
;
A
#
# COMPACT_ATOMS: atom_id res chain seq x y z
N MET A 1 -6.24 -3.22 -14.59
CA MET A 1 -6.41 -2.92 -13.15
C MET A 1 -7.87 -2.55 -12.97
N GLU A 2 -8.71 -3.54 -12.70
CA GLU A 2 -10.14 -3.34 -12.47
C GLU A 2 -10.39 -3.72 -11.01
N ALA A 3 -10.66 -2.72 -10.18
CA ALA A 3 -11.16 -2.90 -8.82
C ALA A 3 -12.35 -1.97 -8.67
N SER A 4 -13.47 -2.35 -9.28
CA SER A 4 -14.74 -1.61 -9.20
C SER A 4 -15.90 -2.60 -9.21
N GLY A 5 -15.90 -3.48 -8.21
CA GLY A 5 -17.03 -4.31 -7.81
C GLY A 5 -17.28 -4.16 -6.31
N PRO A 6 -18.54 -4.22 -5.83
CA PRO A 6 -18.87 -4.10 -4.40
C PRO A 6 -18.23 -5.22 -3.54
N ASP A 7 -17.92 -6.35 -4.14
CA ASP A 7 -17.16 -7.47 -3.57
C ASP A 7 -15.64 -7.18 -3.48
N GLY A 8 -15.09 -6.29 -4.31
CA GLY A 8 -13.67 -5.95 -4.30
C GLY A 8 -13.25 -5.14 -3.08
N PHE A 9 -14.07 -4.16 -2.67
CA PHE A 9 -13.70 -3.26 -1.57
C PHE A 9 -13.84 -3.92 -0.20
N GLU A 10 -14.87 -4.73 0.02
CA GLU A 10 -15.01 -5.53 1.25
C GLU A 10 -13.82 -6.47 1.43
N ASN A 11 -13.37 -7.11 0.35
CA ASN A 11 -12.17 -7.97 0.36
C ASN A 11 -10.88 -7.20 0.67
N VAL A 12 -10.75 -5.95 0.22
CA VAL A 12 -9.56 -5.12 0.52
C VAL A 12 -9.56 -4.67 1.97
N MET A 13 -10.71 -4.19 2.46
CA MET A 13 -10.86 -3.74 3.85
C MET A 13 -10.63 -4.90 4.84
N ASP A 14 -11.21 -6.08 4.56
CA ASP A 14 -10.99 -7.26 5.39
C ASP A 14 -9.52 -7.70 5.43
N LYS A 15 -8.82 -7.69 4.29
CA LYS A 15 -7.39 -7.96 4.24
C LYS A 15 -6.58 -6.94 5.02
N MET A 16 -6.90 -5.66 4.84
CA MET A 16 -6.27 -4.54 5.52
C MET A 16 -6.35 -4.72 7.05
N GLN A 17 -7.55 -5.04 7.54
CA GLN A 17 -7.82 -5.27 8.96
C GLN A 17 -7.08 -6.50 9.51
N GLN A 18 -7.02 -7.59 8.74
CA GLN A 18 -6.32 -8.81 9.15
C GLN A 18 -4.80 -8.67 9.18
N GLU A 19 -4.22 -8.03 8.16
CA GLU A 19 -2.77 -7.87 8.00
C GLU A 19 -2.21 -6.79 8.94
N MET A 20 -2.91 -5.66 9.07
CA MET A 20 -2.45 -4.55 9.91
C MET A 20 -3.04 -4.53 11.32
N LYS A 21 -3.83 -5.54 11.68
CA LYS A 21 -4.45 -5.68 13.02
C LYS A 21 -5.19 -4.40 13.44
N CYS A 22 -6.01 -3.89 12.53
CA CYS A 22 -6.80 -2.68 12.69
C CYS A 22 -8.29 -2.97 12.45
N CYS A 23 -9.17 -2.04 12.80
CA CYS A 23 -10.62 -2.20 12.63
C CYS A 23 -11.26 -0.88 12.20
N GLY A 24 -11.99 -0.91 11.07
CA GLY A 24 -12.60 0.29 10.49
C GLY A 24 -11.56 1.25 9.90
N GLY A 25 -12.03 2.37 9.37
CA GLY A 25 -11.15 3.41 8.83
C GLY A 25 -10.48 4.20 9.95
N VAL A 26 -11.26 4.71 10.89
CA VAL A 26 -10.78 5.51 12.04
C VAL A 26 -10.84 4.71 13.34
N GLY A 27 -11.72 3.71 13.40
CA GLY A 27 -11.79 2.79 14.54
C GLY A 27 -12.97 1.82 14.43
N PRO A 28 -13.13 0.93 15.42
CA PRO A 28 -14.16 -0.11 15.40
C PRO A 28 -15.60 0.43 15.36
N SER A 29 -15.81 1.67 15.79
CA SER A 29 -17.11 2.37 15.72
C SER A 29 -17.64 2.57 14.31
N ASP A 30 -16.80 2.47 13.28
CA ASP A 30 -17.23 2.54 11.88
C ASP A 30 -18.14 1.36 11.50
N TRP A 31 -18.07 0.27 12.28
CA TRP A 31 -18.93 -0.89 12.13
C TRP A 31 -20.06 -0.90 13.17
N ARG A 32 -21.30 -1.09 12.71
CA ARG A 32 -22.40 -1.46 13.61
C ARG A 32 -22.17 -2.85 14.24
N LYS A 33 -21.59 -3.76 13.47
CA LYS A 33 -21.19 -5.10 13.87
C LYS A 33 -19.83 -5.37 13.22
N PRO A 34 -18.73 -5.43 14.00
CA PRO A 34 -17.41 -5.66 13.45
C PRO A 34 -17.37 -6.94 12.59
N PRO A 35 -16.76 -6.91 11.39
CA PRO A 35 -16.53 -8.12 10.60
C PRO A 35 -15.52 -9.05 11.30
N ALA A 36 -15.42 -10.30 10.84
CA ALA A 36 -14.47 -11.26 11.35
C ALA A 36 -13.01 -10.77 11.28
N SER A 37 -12.69 -9.96 10.27
CA SER A 37 -11.38 -9.34 10.03
C SER A 37 -10.95 -8.33 11.11
N CYS A 38 -11.90 -7.69 11.82
CA CYS A 38 -11.63 -6.81 12.97
C CYS A 38 -11.23 -7.55 14.24
N CYS A 39 -11.50 -8.85 14.31
CA CYS A 39 -11.60 -9.56 15.57
C CYS A 39 -10.39 -10.48 15.74
N PRO A 40 -9.72 -10.48 16.92
CA PRO A 40 -8.57 -11.35 17.17
C PRO A 40 -8.86 -12.84 16.94
N ASP A 41 -10.07 -13.27 17.29
CA ASP A 41 -10.52 -14.66 17.18
C ASP A 41 -11.07 -15.02 15.78
N GLY A 42 -11.08 -14.07 14.84
CA GLY A 42 -11.61 -14.27 13.48
C GLY A 42 -13.13 -14.48 13.43
N LYS A 43 -13.86 -14.10 14.49
CA LYS A 43 -15.33 -14.22 14.57
C LYS A 43 -15.96 -12.84 14.50
N ALA A 44 -16.95 -12.67 13.62
CA ALA A 44 -17.68 -11.41 13.51
C ALA A 44 -18.42 -11.04 14.81
N SER A 45 -18.69 -9.75 14.98
CA SER A 45 -19.39 -9.17 16.13
C SER A 45 -18.72 -9.47 17.48
N CYS A 46 -17.39 -9.50 17.51
CA CYS A 46 -16.64 -9.63 18.76
C CYS A 46 -16.82 -8.41 19.68
N SER A 47 -16.68 -8.64 20.98
CA SER A 47 -16.74 -7.61 22.02
C SER A 47 -15.44 -6.78 22.11
N ASP A 48 -14.34 -7.33 21.60
CA ASP A 48 -12.99 -6.75 21.67
C ASP A 48 -12.37 -6.69 20.26
N PRO A 49 -12.86 -5.82 19.38
CA PRO A 49 -12.23 -5.60 18.07
C PRO A 49 -10.90 -4.86 18.22
N HIS A 50 -10.04 -4.95 17.20
CA HIS A 50 -8.81 -4.17 17.17
C HIS A 50 -9.09 -2.68 17.43
N PRO A 51 -8.44 -2.04 18.41
CA PRO A 51 -8.83 -0.71 18.88
C PRO A 51 -8.40 0.41 17.92
N VAL A 52 -7.39 0.17 17.08
CA VAL A 52 -6.83 1.15 16.15
C VAL A 52 -7.55 1.11 14.80
N GLY A 53 -7.82 2.29 14.24
CA GLY A 53 -8.32 2.44 12.87
C GLY A 53 -7.25 2.12 11.83
N CYS A 54 -7.68 1.62 10.68
CA CYS A 54 -6.75 1.26 9.60
C CYS A 54 -6.07 2.46 8.94
N ALA A 55 -6.66 3.67 9.02
CA ALA A 55 -5.98 4.90 8.58
C ALA A 55 -4.75 5.20 9.45
N GLN A 56 -4.86 5.02 10.76
CA GLN A 56 -3.73 5.18 11.68
C GLN A 56 -2.70 4.07 11.48
N ALA A 57 -3.14 2.81 11.44
CA ALA A 57 -2.23 1.68 11.23
C ALA A 57 -1.45 1.82 9.90
N LEU A 58 -2.11 2.26 8.83
CA LEU A 58 -1.45 2.52 7.55
C LEU A 58 -0.46 3.68 7.65
N HIS A 59 -0.83 4.77 8.34
CA HIS A 59 0.09 5.89 8.56
C HIS A 59 1.36 5.43 9.30
N ASP A 60 1.21 4.65 10.37
CA ASP A 60 2.34 4.13 11.16
C ASP A 60 3.26 3.23 10.32
N VAL A 61 2.67 2.39 9.45
CA VAL A 61 3.44 1.58 8.49
C VAL A 61 4.19 2.47 7.50
N LEU A 62 3.50 3.43 6.87
CA LEU A 62 4.12 4.34 5.91
C LEU A 62 5.24 5.14 6.54
N GLU A 63 5.04 5.68 7.74
CA GLU A 63 6.06 6.43 8.48
C GLU A 63 7.29 5.56 8.78
N SER A 64 7.08 4.30 9.19
CA SER A 64 8.16 3.35 9.46
C SER A 64 9.00 3.02 8.21
N TYR A 65 8.37 2.94 7.03
CA TYR A 65 9.04 2.59 5.78
C TYR A 65 9.42 3.78 4.89
N THR A 66 9.02 5.01 5.23
CA THR A 66 9.22 6.21 4.40
C THR A 66 10.68 6.38 4.00
N TRP A 67 11.61 6.17 4.94
CA TRP A 67 13.05 6.30 4.67
C TRP A 67 13.55 5.26 3.65
N ALA A 68 13.09 4.02 3.74
CA ALA A 68 13.51 2.93 2.86
C ALA A 68 12.96 3.14 1.44
N VAL A 69 11.69 3.54 1.33
CA VAL A 69 11.06 3.90 0.05
C VAL A 69 11.80 5.08 -0.59
N ALA A 70 12.14 6.12 0.18
CA ALA A 70 12.86 7.27 -0.32
C ALA A 70 14.22 6.90 -0.95
N ILE A 71 15.00 6.05 -0.28
CA ILE A 71 16.29 5.56 -0.81
C ILE A 71 16.07 4.78 -2.11
N PHE A 72 15.10 3.86 -2.12
CA PHE A 72 14.80 3.04 -3.30
C PHE A 72 14.40 3.89 -4.51
N VAL A 73 13.55 4.90 -4.30
CA VAL A 73 13.14 5.85 -5.36
C VAL A 73 14.35 6.61 -5.92
N ILE A 74 15.26 7.09 -5.07
CA ILE A 74 16.48 7.77 -5.52
C ILE A 74 17.34 6.85 -6.40
N LEU A 75 17.51 5.58 -6.00
CA LEU A 75 18.27 4.61 -6.80
C LEU A 75 17.64 4.37 -8.17
N LEU A 76 16.31 4.23 -8.23
CA LEU A 76 15.59 4.08 -9.50
C LEU A 76 15.79 5.32 -10.39
N CYS A 77 15.68 6.52 -9.84
CA CYS A 77 15.93 7.74 -10.60
C CYS A 77 17.35 7.81 -11.18
N LEU A 78 18.38 7.38 -10.44
CA LEU A 78 19.75 7.35 -10.95
C LEU A 78 19.91 6.35 -12.11
N ILE A 79 19.27 5.19 -12.00
CA ILE A 79 19.28 4.16 -13.06
C ILE A 79 18.57 4.70 -14.31
N GLU A 80 17.41 5.32 -14.15
CA GLU A 80 16.65 5.93 -15.24
C GLU A 80 17.44 7.04 -15.95
N LEU A 81 18.06 7.94 -15.19
CA LEU A 81 18.93 8.97 -15.75
C LEU A 81 20.11 8.37 -16.51
N GLY A 82 20.74 7.32 -15.96
CA GLY A 82 21.82 6.59 -16.62
C GLY A 82 21.38 5.93 -17.93
N ALA A 83 20.19 5.34 -17.96
CA ALA A 83 19.60 4.75 -19.16
C ALA A 83 19.29 5.80 -20.23
N ILE A 84 18.72 6.96 -19.84
CA ILE A 84 18.43 8.07 -20.74
C ILE A 84 19.72 8.61 -21.39
N VAL A 85 20.75 8.90 -20.60
CA VAL A 85 22.03 9.41 -21.11
C VAL A 85 22.67 8.41 -22.07
N SER A 86 22.62 7.12 -21.73
CA SER A 86 23.17 6.04 -22.56
C SER A 86 22.40 5.89 -23.88
N ALA A 87 21.07 5.96 -23.85
CA ALA A 87 20.22 5.91 -25.04
C ALA A 87 20.51 7.08 -25.98
N PHE A 88 20.61 8.31 -25.46
CA PHE A 88 20.97 9.48 -26.26
C PHE A 88 22.40 9.38 -26.83
N GLY A 89 23.36 8.88 -26.04
CA GLY A 89 24.72 8.65 -26.52
C GLY A 89 24.78 7.65 -27.68
N LEU A 90 24.05 6.53 -27.59
CA LEU A 90 23.97 5.54 -28.64
C LEU A 90 23.23 6.06 -29.89
N ALA A 91 22.10 6.74 -29.72
CA ALA A 91 21.33 7.30 -30.84
C ALA A 91 22.14 8.31 -31.65
N ARG A 92 22.95 9.15 -30.98
CA ARG A 92 23.87 10.08 -31.65
C ARG A 92 24.91 9.34 -32.49
N LYS A 93 25.55 8.30 -31.93
CA LYS A 93 26.53 7.48 -32.66
C LYS A 93 25.94 6.77 -33.88
N GLN A 94 24.70 6.31 -33.80
CA GLN A 94 24.02 5.67 -34.94
C GLN A 94 23.75 6.66 -36.08
N THR A 95 23.48 7.93 -35.75
CA THR A 95 23.24 8.99 -36.76
C THR A 95 24.55 9.43 -37.44
N GLU A 96 25.68 9.39 -36.74
CA GLU A 96 27.01 9.70 -37.31
C GLU A 96 27.58 8.59 -38.20
N ALA A 97 27.00 7.39 -38.15
CA ALA A 97 27.42 6.22 -38.92
C ALA A 97 26.66 6.04 -40.25
N VAL A 98 25.73 6.95 -40.58
CA VAL A 98 24.94 7.00 -41.83
C VAL A 98 25.36 8.23 -42.62
#